data_AF-A0A1G9ZJ70-F1
#
_entry.id   AF-A0A1G9ZJ70-F1
#
_cell.length_a   1.000
_cell.length_b   1.000
_cell.length_c   1.000
_cell.angle_alpha   90.00
_cell.angle_beta   90.00
_cell.angle_gamma   90.00
#
_symmetry.space_group_name_H-M   'P 1'
#
loop_
_entity.id
_entity.type
_entity.pdbx_description
1 polymer ?
#
loop_
_entity_poly.entity_id
_entity_poly.type
_entity_poly.pdbx_seq_one_letter_code
_entity_poly.pdbx_strand_id
1 'polypeptide(L)' 'MFGIGIPELIIILVIVLIIFGANKLPEIGAGMGKAIKNFKKATSEPDEIEVSPPKESVTSKEQEKENSKQ' A
#
# COMPACT_ATOMS: atom_id res chain seq x y z
N MET A 1 -29.45 -17.17 -10.87
CA MET A 1 -29.37 -16.25 -12.02
C MET A 1 -28.06 -15.49 -11.90
N PHE A 2 -27.07 -15.89 -12.70
CA PHE A 2 -25.80 -15.19 -12.99
C PHE A 2 -25.02 -14.59 -11.81
N GLY A 3 -24.32 -15.45 -11.06
CA GLY A 3 -23.16 -15.00 -10.30
C GLY A 3 -21.97 -14.92 -11.23
N ILE A 4 -21.45 -13.72 -11.49
CA ILE A 4 -20.12 -13.57 -12.07
C ILE A 4 -19.16 -14.23 -11.08
N GLY A 5 -18.61 -15.37 -11.45
CA GLY A 5 -17.64 -16.07 -10.65
C GLY A 5 -16.28 -15.39 -10.73
N ILE A 6 -15.39 -15.85 -9.85
CA ILE A 6 -13.96 -15.50 -9.92
C ILE A 6 -13.37 -15.79 -11.32
N PRO A 7 -13.71 -16.91 -12.01
CA PRO A 7 -13.18 -17.17 -13.36
C PRO A 7 -13.55 -16.10 -14.39
N GLU A 8 -14.81 -15.66 -14.41
CA GLU A 8 -15.30 -14.63 -15.33
C GLU A 8 -14.66 -13.27 -15.03
N LEU A 9 -14.47 -12.93 -13.75
CA LEU A 9 -13.74 -11.72 -13.36
C LEU A 9 -12.28 -11.72 -13.84
N ILE A 10 -11.61 -12.87 -13.78
CA ILE A 10 -10.23 -13.02 -14.28
C ILE A 10 -10.18 -12.80 -15.80
N ILE A 11 -11.12 -13.34 -16.56
CA ILE A 11 -11.19 -13.13 -18.01
C ILE A 11 -11.33 -11.64 -18.34
N ILE A 12 -12.23 -10.94 -17.64
CA ILE A 12 -12.42 -9.49 -17.82
C ILE A 12 -11.14 -8.74 -17.46
N LEU A 13 -10.49 -9.10 -16.35
CA LEU A 13 -9.24 -8.49 -15.93
C LEU A 13 -8.14 -8.66 -16.98
N VAL A 14 -8.02 -9.84 -17.59
CA VAL A 14 -7.04 -10.10 -18.66
C VAL A 14 -7.31 -9.21 -19.88
N ILE A 15 -8.57 -9.04 -20.30
CA ILE A 15 -8.92 -8.14 -21.42
C ILE A 15 -8.53 -6.69 -21.09
N VAL A 16 -8.84 -6.21 -19.89
CA VAL A 16 -8.46 -4.88 -19.42
C VAL A 16 -6.93 -4.73 -19.40
N LEU A 17 -6.20 -5.73 -18.93
CA LEU A 17 -4.74 -5.74 -18.94
C LEU A 17 -4.15 -5.70 -20.34
N ILE A 18 -4.78 -6.30 -21.34
CA ILE A 18 -4.34 -6.22 -22.74
C ILE A 18 -4.53 -4.81 -23.30
N ILE A 19 -5.67 -4.17 -23.01
CA ILE A 19 -5.97 -2.82 -23.51
C ILE A 19 -5.09 -1.76 -22.84
N PHE A 20 -5.03 -1.77 -21.51
CA PHE A 20 -4.34 -0.75 -20.74
C PHE A 20 -2.85 -1.08 -20.52
N GLY A 21 -2.48 -2.36 -20.57
CA GLY A 21 -1.16 -2.89 -20.23
C GLY A 21 -1.05 -3.24 -18.74
N ALA A 22 -0.29 -4.28 -18.41
CA ALA A 22 -0.13 -4.76 -17.03
C ALA A 22 0.53 -3.75 -16.08
N ASN A 23 1.28 -2.78 -16.62
CA ASN A 23 1.96 -1.76 -15.83
C ASN A 23 1.03 -0.62 -15.37
N LYS A 24 -0.12 -0.43 -16.02
CA LYS A 24 -1.00 0.72 -15.76
C LYS A 24 -1.86 0.54 -14.51
N LEU A 25 -2.32 -0.67 -14.22
CA LEU A 25 -3.12 -0.92 -13.01
C LEU A 25 -2.33 -0.67 -11.70
N PRO A 26 -1.07 -1.15 -11.54
CA PRO A 26 -0.26 -0.83 -10.37
C PRO A 26 0.06 0.66 -10.25
N GLU A 27 0.32 1.34 -11.37
CA GLU A 27 0.62 2.78 -11.41
C GLU A 27 -0.55 3.62 -10.89
N ILE A 28 -1.76 3.35 -11.40
CA ILE A 28 -3.00 3.99 -10.95
C ILE A 28 -3.31 3.62 -9.49
N GLY A 29 -3.14 2.34 -9.14
CA GLY A 29 -3.36 1.83 -7.79
C GLY A 29 -2.43 2.46 -6.74
N ALA A 30 -1.16 2.71 -7.10
CA ALA A 30 -0.21 3.38 -6.21
C ALA A 30 -0.60 4.84 -5.95
N GLY A 31 -1.05 5.57 -6.98
CA GLY A 31 -1.56 6.93 -6.84
C GLY A 31 -2.83 6.99 -5.98
N MET A 32 -3.81 6.15 -6.31
CA MET A 32 -5.08 6.06 -5.59
C MET A 32 -4.89 5.58 -4.14
N GLY A 33 -3.99 4.62 -3.91
CA GLY A 33 -3.68 4.12 -2.56
C GLY A 33 -3.07 5.18 -1.66
N LYS A 34 -2.16 6.02 -2.20
CA LYS A 34 -1.63 7.18 -1.47
C LYS A 34 -2.73 8.20 -1.15
N ALA A 35 -3.61 8.47 -2.11
CA ALA A 35 -4.74 9.38 -1.90
C ALA A 35 -5.69 8.88 -0.81
N ILE A 36 -6.09 7.60 -0.87
CA ILE A 36 -6.96 6.97 0.14
C ILE A 36 -6.27 6.96 1.52
N LYS A 37 -4.96 6.65 1.58
CA LYS A 37 -4.20 6.68 2.83
C LYS A 37 -4.18 8.07 3.46
N ASN A 38 -3.90 9.10 2.67
CA ASN A 38 -3.87 10.49 3.13
C ASN A 38 -5.27 10.98 3.52
N PHE A 39 -6.29 10.61 2.76
CA PHE A 39 -7.69 10.90 3.08
C PHE A 39 -8.12 10.26 4.39
N LYS A 40 -7.77 8.97 4.60
CA LYS A 40 -8.02 8.26 5.85
C LYS A 40 -7.30 8.93 7.02
N LYS A 41 -6.06 9.37 6.82
CA LYS A 41 -5.27 10.07 7.87
C LYS A 41 -5.95 11.38 8.27
N ALA A 42 -6.26 12.23 7.29
CA ALA A 42 -6.91 13.52 7.49
C ALA A 42 -8.32 13.41 8.11
N THR A 43 -9.07 12.34 7.83
CA THR A 43 -10.40 12.15 8.44
C THR A 43 -10.37 11.43 9.79
N SER A 44 -9.28 10.76 10.15
CA SER A 44 -9.19 9.96 11.39
C SER A 44 -8.43 10.69 12.51
N GLU A 45 -7.61 11.68 12.17
CA GLU A 45 -6.83 12.46 13.14
C GLU A 45 -7.59 13.75 13.49
N PRO A 46 -8.07 13.93 14.75
CA PRO A 46 -8.49 15.24 15.21
C PRO A 46 -7.26 16.15 15.27
N ASP A 47 -7.42 17.42 14.86
CA ASP A 47 -6.37 18.44 14.65
C ASP A 47 -5.21 18.39 15.67
N GLU A 48 -4.20 17.58 15.43
CA GLU A 48 -2.94 17.63 16.15
C GLU A 48 -1.83 17.79 15.12
N ILE A 49 -1.19 18.96 15.19
CA ILE A 49 -0.18 19.43 14.24
C ILE A 49 1.04 18.51 14.36
N GLU A 50 1.11 17.46 13.54
CA GLU A 50 2.27 16.56 13.48
C GLU A 50 3.46 17.27 12.83
N VAL A 51 4.30 17.92 13.65
CA VAL A 51 5.68 18.26 13.28
C VAL A 51 6.52 16.99 13.44
N SER A 52 6.58 16.13 12.41
CA SER A 52 7.51 15.00 12.38
C SER A 52 8.39 15.06 11.12
N PRO A 53 9.72 15.16 11.25
CA PRO A 53 10.62 15.16 10.10
C PRO A 53 10.65 13.77 9.42
N PRO A 54 11.08 13.70 8.15
CA PRO A 54 10.94 12.51 7.31
C PRO A 54 11.72 11.33 7.91
N LYS A 55 11.04 10.23 8.25
CA LYS A 55 11.69 8.96 8.57
C LYS A 55 12.17 8.29 7.27
N GLU A 56 13.35 8.68 6.84
CA GLU A 56 14.16 7.95 5.87
C GLU A 56 14.83 6.76 6.59
N SER A 57 14.69 5.59 5.98
CA SER A 57 15.48 4.35 6.15
C SER A 57 16.47 4.26 7.32
N VAL A 58 16.16 3.40 8.30
CA VAL A 58 17.20 2.67 9.06
C VAL A 58 16.82 1.20 9.13
N THR A 59 17.25 0.44 8.12
CA THR A 59 17.74 -0.92 8.33
C THR A 59 18.91 -0.81 9.31
N SER A 60 18.73 -1.27 10.53
CA SER A 60 19.85 -1.69 11.38
C SER A 60 19.37 -2.86 12.22
N LYS A 61 20.06 -3.97 11.98
CA LYS A 61 19.96 -5.24 12.67
C LYS A 61 20.39 -5.01 14.12
N GLU A 62 19.49 -5.21 15.07
CA GLU A 62 19.85 -5.44 16.47
C GLU A 62 19.25 -6.79 16.87
N GLN A 63 19.91 -7.87 16.45
CA GLN A 63 19.77 -9.19 17.05
C GLN A 63 21.13 -9.55 17.66
N GLU A 64 21.10 -9.76 18.97
CA GLU A 64 21.87 -10.79 19.68
C GLU A 64 23.37 -10.55 19.85
N LYS A 65 23.76 -9.97 20.99
CA LYS A 65 24.41 -10.70 22.10
C LYS A 65 24.76 -9.73 23.23
N GLU A 66 23.86 -9.70 24.20
CA GLU A 66 24.15 -10.01 25.61
C GLU A 66 25.65 -10.13 25.95
N ASN A 67 26.34 -8.99 26.01
CA ASN A 67 27.47 -8.80 26.88
C ASN A 67 26.96 -8.12 28.15
N SER A 68 26.04 -8.78 28.86
CA SER A 68 25.86 -8.54 30.28
C SER A 68 26.75 -9.52 31.01
N LYS A 69 28.02 -9.12 31.17
CA LYS A 69 28.80 -9.52 32.35
C LYS A 69 28.00 -9.11 33.58
N GLN A 70 27.49 -10.09 34.32
CA GLN A 70 27.57 -10.14 35.76
C GLN A 70 27.52 -11.59 36.22
#